data_AF-A0A7Y4XY94-F1
#
_entry.id   AF-A0A7Y4XY94-F1
#
_cell.length_a   1.000
_cell.length_b   1.000
_cell.length_c   1.000
_cell.angle_alpha   90.00
_cell.angle_beta   90.00
_cell.angle_gamma   90.00
#
_symmetry.space_group_name_H-M   'P 1'
#
loop_
_entity.id
_entity.type
_entity.pdbx_description
1 polymer ?
#
loop_
_entity_poly.entity_id
_entity_poly.type
_entity_poly.pdbx_seq_one_letter_code
_entity_poly.pdbx_strand_id
1 'polypeptide(L)' 'MTTQASIFLPDEIFIELTRRAPRQDERSNLIAEALRYFFATHQVMDTELALINHYAEELNQEAEDVLDYQVLR' A
#
# COMPACT_ATOMS: atom_id res chain seq x y z
N MET A 1 -0.62 -10.37 -19.04
CA MET A 1 0.64 -11.11 -18.82
C MET A 1 0.65 -11.63 -17.39
N THR A 2 1.20 -12.81 -17.15
CA THR A 2 1.25 -13.44 -15.82
C THR A 2 2.70 -13.66 -15.42
N THR A 3 3.03 -13.31 -14.17
CA THR A 3 4.38 -13.45 -13.60
C THR A 3 4.36 -14.51 -12.51
N GLN A 4 5.37 -15.38 -12.48
CA GLN A 4 5.52 -16.37 -11.41
C GLN A 4 6.24 -15.74 -10.21
N ALA A 5 5.67 -15.92 -9.02
CA ALA A 5 6.25 -15.49 -7.75
C ALA A 5 6.28 -16.65 -6.76
N SER A 6 7.27 -16.66 -5.87
CA SER A 6 7.36 -17.58 -4.74
C SER A 6 7.27 -16.79 -3.44
N ILE A 7 6.41 -17.22 -2.52
CA ILE A 7 6.16 -16.58 -1.24
C ILE A 7 6.15 -17.64 -0.14
N PHE A 8 6.55 -17.24 1.05
CA PHE A 8 6.38 -18.06 2.26
C PHE A 8 5.03 -17.73 2.88
N LEU A 9 4.25 -18.76 3.17
CA LEU A 9 2.98 -18.66 3.87
C LEU A 9 3.07 -19.44 5.17
N PRO A 10 2.47 -18.95 6.27
CA PRO A 10 2.27 -19.76 7.46
C PRO A 10 1.47 -21.03 7.13
N ASP A 11 1.78 -22.14 7.80
CA ASP A 11 1.19 -23.44 7.51
C ASP A 11 -0.34 -23.42 7.66
N GLU A 12 -0.84 -22.73 8.68
CA GLU A 12 -2.27 -22.58 8.95
C GLU A 12 -3.01 -21.88 7.81
N ILE A 13 -2.36 -20.88 7.18
CA ILE A 13 -2.92 -20.14 6.04
C ILE A 13 -2.88 -21.02 4.80
N PHE A 14 -1.81 -21.77 4.59
CA PHE A 14 -1.68 -22.68 3.46
C PHE A 14 -2.69 -23.84 3.53
N ILE A 15 -2.97 -24.36 4.73
CA ILE A 15 -3.98 -25.39 4.97
C ILE A 15 -5.37 -24.86 4.60
N GLU A 16 -5.75 -23.69 5.10
CA GLU A 16 -7.04 -23.09 4.79
C GLU A 16 -7.16 -22.72 3.30
N LEU A 17 -6.08 -22.25 2.68
CA LEU A 17 -6.03 -22.00 1.25
C LEU A 17 -6.28 -23.29 0.45
N THR A 18 -5.60 -24.39 0.82
CA THR A 18 -5.74 -25.69 0.15
C THR A 18 -7.12 -26.29 0.37
N ARG A 19 -7.74 -26.06 1.54
CA ARG A 19 -9.11 -26.48 1.83
C ARG A 19 -10.14 -25.77 0.95
N ARG A 20 -9.96 -24.46 0.72
CA ARG A 20 -10.87 -23.62 -0.07
C ARG A 20 -10.64 -23.74 -1.58
N ALA A 21 -9.41 -24.04 -1.98
CA ALA A 21 -8.99 -24.20 -3.36
C ALA A 21 -8.02 -25.41 -3.45
N PRO A 22 -8.54 -26.62 -3.67
CA PRO A 22 -7.72 -27.83 -3.76
C PRO A 22 -6.81 -27.84 -4.99
N ARG A 23 -7.26 -27.22 -6.09
CA ARG A 23 -6.50 -27.17 -7.36
C ARG A 23 -5.53 -25.99 -7.38
N GLN A 24 -4.38 -26.16 -8.04
CA GLN A 24 -3.36 -25.10 -8.12
C GLN A 24 -3.89 -23.84 -8.79
N ASP A 25 -4.62 -24.01 -9.87
CA ASP A 25 -5.34 -23.02 -10.67
C ASP A 25 -6.33 -22.21 -9.81
N GLU A 26 -7.10 -22.89 -8.95
CA GLU A 26 -8.03 -22.24 -8.01
C GLU A 26 -7.29 -21.45 -6.94
N ARG A 27 -6.16 -21.96 -6.42
CA ARG A 27 -5.35 -21.24 -5.43
C ARG A 27 -4.77 -19.96 -6.00
N SER A 28 -4.21 -20.02 -7.21
CA SER A 28 -3.68 -18.85 -7.90
C SER A 28 -4.75 -17.79 -8.13
N ASN A 29 -5.96 -18.19 -8.52
CA ASN A 29 -7.08 -17.28 -8.70
C ASN A 29 -7.53 -16.65 -7.36
N LEU A 30 -7.65 -17.45 -6.31
CA LEU A 30 -8.07 -16.99 -4.98
C LEU A 30 -7.06 -16.02 -4.37
N ILE A 31 -5.76 -16.31 -4.49
CA ILE A 31 -4.69 -15.38 -4.07
C ILE A 31 -4.78 -14.07 -4.86
N ALA A 32 -4.93 -14.16 -6.19
CA ALA A 32 -5.01 -12.97 -7.03
C ALA A 32 -6.24 -12.10 -6.69
N GLU A 33 -7.39 -12.71 -6.40
CA GLU A 33 -8.59 -12.01 -5.98
C GLU A 33 -8.42 -11.33 -4.62
N ALA A 34 -7.87 -12.05 -3.63
CA ALA A 34 -7.58 -11.51 -2.31
C ALA A 34 -6.61 -10.31 -2.38
N LEU A 35 -5.55 -10.41 -3.18
CA LEU A 35 -4.60 -9.32 -3.38
C LEU A 35 -5.25 -8.13 -4.08
N ARG A 36 -6.07 -8.35 -5.11
CA ARG A 36 -6.81 -7.27 -5.79
C ARG A 36 -7.76 -6.55 -4.83
N TYR A 37 -8.50 -7.31 -4.02
CA TYR A 37 -9.38 -6.74 -3.02
C TYR A 37 -8.60 -5.94 -1.97
N PHE A 38 -7.48 -6.48 -1.49
CA PHE A 38 -6.61 -5.79 -0.55
C PHE A 38 -6.10 -4.47 -1.12
N PHE A 39 -5.54 -4.47 -2.33
CA PHE A 39 -5.04 -3.24 -2.97
C PHE A 39 -6.15 -2.23 -3.29
N ALA A 40 -7.35 -2.68 -3.65
CA ALA A 40 -8.47 -1.78 -3.91
C ALA A 40 -9.00 -1.11 -2.62
N THR A 41 -8.93 -1.81 -1.49
CA THR A 41 -9.45 -1.34 -0.20
C THR A 41 -8.42 -0.59 0.65
N HIS A 42 -7.12 -0.80 0.42
CA HIS A 42 -6.03 -0.21 1.20
C HIS A 42 -5.23 0.86 0.44
N GLN A 43 -5.66 1.25 -0.76
CA GLN A 43 -5.04 2.32 -1.54
C GLN A 43 -5.00 3.68 -0.81
N VAL A 44 -5.92 3.93 0.11
CA VAL A 44 -6.13 5.25 0.72
C VAL A 44 -5.02 5.64 1.71
N MET A 45 -4.41 4.69 2.42
CA MET A 45 -3.48 5.00 3.51
C MET A 45 -2.15 5.61 3.02
N ASP A 46 -1.60 5.11 1.91
CA ASP A 46 -0.38 5.68 1.33
C ASP A 46 -0.63 7.03 0.64
N THR A 47 -1.81 7.21 0.03
CA THR A 47 -2.17 8.51 -0.59
C THR A 47 -2.53 9.59 0.43
N GLU A 48 -3.21 9.27 1.53
CA GLU A 48 -3.53 10.25 2.56
C GLU A 48 -2.29 10.72 3.30
N LEU A 49 -1.40 9.80 3.70
CA LEU A 49 -0.14 10.17 4.35
C LEU A 49 0.76 10.97 3.42
N ALA A 50 0.86 10.57 2.14
CA ALA A 50 1.60 11.34 1.14
C ALA A 50 1.00 12.75 0.94
N LEU A 51 -0.33 12.86 0.93
CA LEU A 51 -1.02 14.14 0.80
C LEU A 51 -0.84 15.05 2.03
N ILE A 52 -0.91 14.48 3.24
CA ILE A 52 -0.63 15.21 4.49
C ILE A 52 0.81 15.71 4.51
N ASN A 53 1.77 14.85 4.15
CA ASN A 53 3.18 15.24 4.09
C ASN A 53 3.41 16.34 3.04
N HIS A 54 2.74 16.27 1.90
CA HIS A 54 2.80 17.32 0.88
C HIS A 54 2.29 18.67 1.40
N TYR A 55 1.12 18.71 2.04
CA TYR A 55 0.61 19.95 2.64
C TYR A 55 1.50 20.46 3.80
N ALA A 56 2.12 19.56 4.57
CA ALA A 56 3.06 19.94 5.60
C ALA A 56 4.34 20.57 5.02
N GLU A 57 4.85 20.07 3.89
CA GLU A 57 5.97 20.69 3.17
C GLU A 57 5.61 22.07 2.63
N GLU A 58 4.42 22.25 2.04
CA GLU A 58 3.97 23.58 1.57
C GLU A 58 3.89 24.59 2.72
N LEU A 59 3.31 24.20 3.87
CA LEU A 59 3.24 25.06 5.06
C LEU A 59 4.62 25.40 5.62
N ASN A 60 5.55 24.45 5.62
CA ASN A 60 6.91 24.70 6.09
C ASN A 60 7.64 25.68 5.17
N GLN A 61 7.48 25.56 3.84
CA GLN A 61 8.07 26.49 2.88
C GLN A 61 7.50 27.91 3.02
N GLU A 62 6.19 28.06 3.24
CA GLU A 62 5.56 29.36 3.50
C GLU A 62 6.08 29.98 4.81
N ALA A 63 6.24 29.18 5.85
CA ALA A 63 6.80 29.64 7.12
C ALA A 63 8.27 30.07 6.99
N GLU A 64 9.09 29.35 6.23
CA GLU A 64 10.47 29.73 5.93
C GLU A 64 10.54 31.07 5.15
N ASP A 65 9.70 31.26 4.13
CA ASP A 65 9.64 32.51 3.36
C ASP A 65 9.26 33.69 4.27
N VAL A 66 8.24 33.53 5.12
CA VAL A 66 7.83 34.57 6.09
C VAL A 66 8.96 34.89 7.08
N LEU A 67 9.73 33.90 7.52
CA LEU A 67 10.86 34.10 8.42
C LEU A 67 12.02 34.84 7.73
N ASP A 68 12.30 34.55 6.46
CA ASP A 68 13.34 35.25 5.69
C ASP A 68 13.04 36.75 5.53
N TYR A 69 11.77 37.13 5.36
CA TYR A 69 11.36 38.55 5.37
C TYR A 69 11.58 39.25 6.73
N GLN A 70 11.61 38.51 7.84
CA GLN A 70 11.82 39.08 9.18
C GLN A 70 13.31 39.26 9.53
N VAL A 71 14.21 38.46 8.95
CA VAL A 71 15.66 38.54 9.21
C VAL A 71 16.35 39.58 8.31
N LEU A 72 15.78 39.91 7.14
CA LEU A 72 16.30 40.94 6.23
C LEU A 72 15.93 42.40 6.61
N ARG A 73 15.45 42.64 7.83
CA ARG A 73 15.13 43.98 8.36
C ARG A 73 16.13 44.46 9.41
#